data_AF-A0AA34S141-F1
#
_entry.id   AF-A0AA34S141-F1
#
_cell.length_a   1.000
_cell.length_b   1.000
_cell.length_c   1.000
_cell.angle_alpha   90.00
_cell.angle_beta   90.00
_cell.angle_gamma   90.00
#
_symmetry.space_group_name_H-M   'P 1'
#
loop_
_entity.id
_entity.type
_entity.pdbx_description
1 polymer ?
#
loop_
_entity_poly.entity_id
_entity_poly.type
_entity_poly.pdbx_seq_one_letter_code
_entity_poly.pdbx_strand_id
1 'polypeptide(L)'
;MMNNDRRLAWLDLESTGFTELHKQMVYRHRILEVGVLVTDGQFNVLAQHVVVVHHDPADVLPLCDDIVRSMHTRNGLFDDVSASSTDLASAEQQIIEFLVEHGVQAKASPLCGSGIHFDRMFLEAQMPALNAHLHYRNLDISAVKEFLKTISPAFEPAKRQSHRALDDILESVEEARLYRDLLAPILAA
;
A
#
# COMPACT_ATOMS: atom_id res chain seq x y z
N MET A 1 26.34 -6.09 7.75
CA MET A 1 26.02 -7.00 6.62
C MET A 1 24.74 -6.48 5.97
N MET A 2 24.70 -6.42 4.65
CA MET A 2 23.49 -6.01 3.91
C MET A 2 22.44 -7.11 4.05
N ASN A 3 21.21 -6.76 4.42
CA ASN A 3 20.17 -7.73 4.76
C ASN A 3 19.37 -8.16 3.52
N ASN A 4 20.05 -8.74 2.53
CA ASN A 4 19.44 -9.10 1.25
C ASN A 4 18.51 -10.31 1.34
N ASP A 5 18.58 -11.06 2.44
CA ASP A 5 17.70 -12.21 2.73
C ASP A 5 16.34 -11.78 3.28
N ARG A 6 16.23 -10.56 3.81
CA ARG A 6 14.96 -10.02 4.28
C ARG A 6 14.04 -9.74 3.09
N ARG A 7 12.81 -10.24 3.16
CA ARG A 7 11.73 -9.93 2.22
C ARG A 7 10.77 -8.95 2.88
N LEU A 8 10.47 -7.87 2.19
CA LEU A 8 9.54 -6.83 2.64
C LEU A 8 8.34 -6.79 1.72
N ALA A 9 7.15 -6.94 2.31
CA ALA A 9 5.86 -6.78 1.67
C ALA A 9 5.43 -5.32 1.74
N TRP A 10 5.26 -4.72 0.57
CA TRP A 10 4.75 -3.39 0.40
C TRP A 10 3.31 -3.50 -0.10
N LEU A 11 2.41 -2.68 0.46
CA LEU A 11 1.05 -2.55 -0.05
C LEU A 11 0.63 -1.07 -0.18
N ASP A 12 -0.23 -0.80 -1.14
CA ASP A 12 -1.07 0.41 -1.25
C ASP A 12 -2.45 -0.03 -1.73
N LEU A 13 -3.51 0.67 -1.33
CA LEU A 13 -4.86 0.40 -1.79
C LEU A 13 -5.60 1.65 -2.21
N GLU A 14 -6.43 1.48 -3.24
CA GLU A 14 -7.46 2.45 -3.59
C GLU A 14 -8.78 2.04 -2.96
N SER A 15 -9.49 3.02 -2.42
CA SER A 15 -10.77 2.79 -1.76
C SER A 15 -11.82 3.82 -2.17
N THR A 16 -13.07 3.53 -1.83
CA THR A 16 -14.21 4.46 -2.00
C THR A 16 -14.16 5.71 -1.09
N GLY A 17 -13.18 5.85 -0.19
CA GLY A 17 -13.08 6.99 0.74
C GLY A 17 -11.66 7.30 1.18
N PHE A 18 -11.41 8.54 1.62
CA PHE A 18 -10.06 9.03 1.95
C PHE A 18 -9.97 9.80 3.29
N THR A 19 -11.09 10.16 3.93
CA THR A 19 -11.07 11.20 4.99
C THR A 19 -11.58 10.69 6.34
N GLU A 20 -10.74 10.83 7.38
CA GLU A 20 -11.01 10.52 8.80
C GLU A 20 -11.67 9.16 9.09
N LEU A 21 -11.01 8.07 8.70
CA LEU A 21 -11.47 6.74 9.07
C LEU A 21 -11.17 6.45 10.55
N HIS A 22 -12.16 6.60 11.42
CA HIS A 22 -12.21 5.75 12.61
C HIS A 22 -12.65 4.34 12.19
N LYS A 23 -12.28 3.30 12.96
CA LYS A 23 -12.51 1.89 12.59
C LYS A 23 -13.93 1.57 12.08
N GLN A 24 -14.96 2.25 12.56
CA GLN A 24 -16.34 2.03 12.12
C GLN A 24 -16.61 2.53 10.68
N MET A 25 -15.90 3.56 10.22
CA MET A 25 -16.02 4.07 8.85
C MET A 25 -15.33 3.15 7.84
N VAL A 26 -14.28 2.42 8.23
CA VAL A 26 -13.61 1.44 7.35
C VAL A 26 -14.59 0.38 6.86
N TYR A 27 -15.53 -0.07 7.71
CA TYR A 27 -16.57 -1.02 7.31
C TYR A 27 -17.60 -0.44 6.32
N ARG A 28 -17.70 0.90 6.22
CA ARG A 28 -18.59 1.58 5.27
C ARG A 28 -17.98 1.72 3.89
N HIS A 29 -16.66 1.85 3.79
CA HIS A 29 -15.95 1.96 2.53
C HIS A 29 -15.56 0.58 1.98
N ARG A 30 -15.20 0.53 0.69
CA ARG A 30 -14.76 -0.67 -0.01
C ARG A 30 -13.36 -0.48 -0.58
N ILE A 31 -12.55 -1.55 -0.49
CA ILE A 31 -11.30 -1.68 -1.25
C ILE A 31 -11.67 -1.90 -2.72
N LEU A 32 -11.07 -1.10 -3.61
CA LEU A 32 -11.30 -1.14 -5.06
C LEU A 32 -10.12 -1.75 -5.81
N GLU A 33 -8.89 -1.41 -5.42
CA GLU A 33 -7.65 -1.91 -6.01
C GLU A 33 -6.63 -2.10 -4.90
N VAL A 34 -5.78 -3.12 -5.04
CA VAL A 34 -4.64 -3.35 -4.17
C VAL A 34 -3.40 -3.56 -5.02
N GLY A 35 -2.41 -2.70 -4.81
CA GLY A 35 -1.06 -2.85 -5.32
C GLY A 35 -0.20 -3.53 -4.27
N VAL A 36 0.53 -4.58 -4.66
CA VAL A 36 1.45 -5.28 -3.77
C VAL A 36 2.78 -5.50 -4.46
N LEU A 37 3.88 -5.32 -3.73
CA LEU A 37 5.20 -5.69 -4.22
C LEU A 37 6.07 -6.28 -3.12
N VAL A 38 7.09 -7.02 -3.55
CA VAL A 38 8.12 -7.57 -2.67
C VAL A 38 9.45 -6.94 -2.99
N THR A 39 10.15 -6.49 -1.94
CA THR A 39 11.54 -6.03 -2.05
C THR A 39 12.48 -6.84 -1.18
N ASP A 40 13.79 -6.75 -1.45
CA ASP A 40 14.82 -7.14 -0.48
C ASP A 40 15.03 -6.08 0.63
N GLY A 41 15.92 -6.34 1.58
CA GLY A 41 16.26 -5.39 2.64
C GLY A 41 17.02 -4.13 2.18
N GLN A 42 17.35 -4.02 0.89
CA GLN A 42 17.88 -2.81 0.27
C GLN A 42 16.81 -2.08 -0.55
N PHE A 43 15.55 -2.53 -0.50
CA PHE A 43 14.45 -1.98 -1.26
C PHE A 43 14.56 -2.20 -2.78
N ASN A 44 15.33 -3.19 -3.24
CA ASN A 44 15.28 -3.59 -4.66
C ASN A 44 13.98 -4.36 -4.90
N VAL A 45 13.21 -3.98 -5.93
CA VAL A 45 11.95 -4.67 -6.27
C VAL A 45 12.29 -6.04 -6.85
N LEU A 46 11.69 -7.08 -6.29
CA LEU A 46 11.84 -8.47 -6.69
C LEU A 46 10.64 -8.95 -7.51
N ALA A 47 9.45 -8.49 -7.14
CA ALA A 47 8.20 -8.77 -7.84
C ALA A 47 7.13 -7.75 -7.48
N GLN A 48 6.11 -7.64 -8.33
CA GLN A 48 4.97 -6.76 -8.16
C GLN A 48 3.70 -7.40 -8.71
N HIS A 49 2.55 -7.06 -8.15
CA HIS A 49 1.24 -7.52 -8.59
C HIS A 49 0.17 -6.47 -8.25
N VAL A 50 -0.94 -6.50 -9.00
CA VAL A 50 -2.11 -5.65 -8.80
C VAL A 50 -3.35 -6.52 -8.89
N VAL A 51 -4.27 -6.29 -7.97
CA VAL A 51 -5.60 -6.91 -8.00
C VAL A 51 -6.66 -5.83 -7.91
N VAL A 52 -7.55 -5.78 -8.90
CA VAL A 52 -8.74 -4.93 -8.90
C VAL A 52 -9.92 -5.77 -8.40
N VAL A 53 -10.60 -5.29 -7.36
CA VAL A 53 -11.75 -5.96 -6.76
C VAL A 53 -13.02 -5.55 -7.51
N HIS A 54 -13.76 -6.53 -7.98
CA HIS A 54 -15.05 -6.31 -8.62
C HIS A 54 -16.06 -5.79 -7.61
N HIS A 55 -16.77 -4.72 -8.00
CA HIS A 55 -17.97 -4.23 -7.33
C HIS A 55 -18.97 -3.77 -8.38
N ASP A 56 -20.25 -3.93 -8.09
CA ASP A 56 -21.30 -3.26 -8.87
C ASP A 56 -21.19 -1.74 -8.65
N PRO A 57 -21.19 -0.91 -9.72
CA PRO A 57 -21.10 0.54 -9.58
C PRO A 57 -22.14 1.15 -8.64
N ALA A 58 -23.33 0.55 -8.57
CA ALA A 58 -24.42 0.96 -7.69
C ALA A 58 -24.05 0.86 -6.19
N ASP A 59 -23.12 -0.04 -5.83
CA ASP A 59 -22.72 -0.28 -4.44
C ASP A 59 -21.57 0.63 -3.99
N VAL A 60 -20.70 1.05 -4.91
CA VAL A 60 -19.49 1.82 -4.60
C VAL A 60 -19.63 3.32 -4.87
N LEU A 61 -20.33 3.72 -5.93
CA LEU A 61 -20.46 5.14 -6.29
C LEU A 61 -21.13 6.00 -5.20
N PRO A 62 -22.15 5.53 -4.46
CA PRO A 62 -22.74 6.29 -3.36
C PRO A 62 -21.82 6.49 -2.15
N LEU A 63 -20.76 5.68 -2.03
CA LEU A 63 -19.78 5.76 -0.93
C LEU A 63 -18.69 6.80 -1.18
N CYS A 64 -18.51 7.20 -2.44
CA CYS A 64 -17.49 8.16 -2.87
C CYS A 64 -17.99 9.59 -2.74
N ASP A 65 -17.17 10.46 -2.16
CA ASP A 65 -17.31 11.90 -2.30
C ASP A 65 -16.94 12.36 -3.73
N ASP A 66 -17.17 13.64 -4.04
CA ASP A 66 -16.92 14.17 -5.38
C ASP A 66 -15.45 14.14 -5.79
N ILE A 67 -14.52 14.18 -4.83
CA ILE A 67 -13.08 14.15 -5.09
C ILE A 67 -12.68 12.73 -5.50
N VAL A 68 -13.02 11.74 -4.68
CA VAL A 68 -12.75 10.32 -4.95
C VAL A 68 -13.42 9.89 -6.24
N ARG A 69 -14.68 10.31 -6.46
CA ARG A 69 -15.39 9.97 -7.70
C ARG A 69 -14.72 10.55 -8.93
N SER A 70 -14.33 11.84 -8.90
CA SER A 70 -13.67 12.50 -10.03
C SER A 70 -12.30 11.88 -10.34
N MET A 71 -11.54 11.54 -9.31
CA MET A 71 -10.23 10.92 -9.41
C MET A 71 -10.32 9.52 -10.03
N HIS A 72 -11.14 8.63 -9.47
CA HIS A 72 -11.29 7.24 -9.92
C HIS A 72 -11.99 7.09 -11.27
N THR A 73 -12.77 8.11 -11.67
CA THR A 73 -13.28 8.19 -13.04
C THR A 73 -12.16 8.58 -14.01
N ARG A 74 -11.30 9.54 -13.64
CA ARG A 74 -10.26 10.08 -14.52
C ARG A 74 -9.11 9.10 -14.76
N ASN A 75 -8.75 8.32 -13.75
CA ASN A 75 -7.67 7.31 -13.83
C ASN A 75 -8.15 5.94 -14.37
N GLY A 76 -9.44 5.82 -14.73
CA GLY A 76 -10.04 4.61 -15.27
C GLY A 76 -10.38 3.51 -14.24
N LEU A 77 -10.17 3.75 -12.94
CA LEU A 77 -10.33 2.70 -11.93
C LEU A 77 -11.77 2.17 -11.85
N PHE A 78 -12.81 3.00 -12.01
CA PHE A 78 -14.19 2.49 -11.99
C PHE A 78 -14.51 1.58 -13.18
N ASP A 79 -13.88 1.81 -14.34
CA ASP A 79 -14.03 0.94 -15.50
C ASP A 79 -13.35 -0.41 -15.22
N ASP A 80 -12.14 -0.38 -14.63
CA ASP A 80 -11.41 -1.58 -14.20
C ASP A 80 -12.19 -2.39 -13.15
N VAL A 81 -12.77 -1.72 -12.14
CA VAL A 81 -13.62 -2.33 -11.09
C VAL A 81 -14.85 -3.00 -11.70
N SER A 82 -15.50 -2.33 -12.65
CA SER A 82 -16.68 -2.87 -13.33
C SER A 82 -16.34 -4.07 -14.22
N ALA A 83 -15.15 -4.06 -14.83
CA ALA A 83 -14.67 -5.13 -15.71
C ALA A 83 -14.03 -6.31 -14.98
N SER A 84 -13.59 -6.13 -13.72
CA SER A 84 -13.02 -7.20 -12.92
C SER A 84 -14.03 -8.31 -12.66
N SER A 85 -13.54 -9.54 -12.53
CA SER A 85 -14.32 -10.70 -12.08
C SER A 85 -13.84 -11.23 -10.72
N THR A 86 -12.95 -10.49 -10.05
CA THR A 86 -12.28 -10.93 -8.82
C THR A 86 -13.02 -10.37 -7.61
N ASP A 87 -13.59 -11.24 -6.78
CA ASP A 87 -14.17 -10.81 -5.51
C ASP A 87 -13.09 -10.53 -4.44
N LEU A 88 -13.50 -9.92 -3.33
CA LEU A 88 -12.60 -9.50 -2.27
C LEU A 88 -11.81 -10.66 -1.64
N ALA A 89 -12.46 -11.81 -1.44
CA ALA A 89 -11.82 -12.99 -0.84
C ALA A 89 -10.79 -13.62 -1.79
N SER A 90 -11.11 -13.66 -3.09
CA SER A 90 -10.19 -14.10 -4.13
C SER A 90 -9.02 -13.15 -4.28
N ALA A 91 -9.25 -11.84 -4.14
CA ALA A 91 -8.17 -10.85 -4.15
C ALA A 91 -7.22 -11.04 -2.95
N GLU A 92 -7.79 -11.19 -1.74
CA GLU A 92 -7.01 -11.47 -0.54
C GLU A 92 -6.12 -12.71 -0.71
N GLN A 93 -6.70 -13.80 -1.22
CA GLN A 93 -5.98 -15.05 -1.42
C GLN A 93 -4.86 -14.92 -2.47
N GLN A 94 -5.13 -14.26 -3.60
CA GLN A 94 -4.12 -13.98 -4.64
C GLN A 94 -2.93 -13.20 -4.09
N ILE A 95 -3.19 -12.20 -3.24
CA ILE A 95 -2.12 -11.41 -2.63
C ILE A 95 -1.28 -12.27 -1.67
N ILE A 96 -1.91 -13.10 -0.84
CA ILE A 96 -1.19 -14.01 0.07
C ILE A 96 -0.32 -14.99 -0.73
N GLU A 97 -0.87 -15.58 -1.79
CA GLU A 97 -0.15 -16.51 -2.67
C GLU A 97 1.05 -15.83 -3.31
N PHE A 98 0.86 -14.63 -3.87
CA PHE A 98 1.94 -13.81 -4.41
C PHE A 98 3.04 -13.56 -3.38
N LEU A 99 2.68 -13.18 -2.15
CA LEU A 99 3.65 -12.94 -1.07
C LEU A 99 4.43 -14.20 -0.70
N VAL A 100 3.75 -15.35 -0.59
CA VAL A 100 4.38 -16.64 -0.27
C VAL A 100 5.31 -17.10 -1.39
N GLU A 101 4.88 -17.01 -2.65
CA GLU A 101 5.68 -17.35 -3.83
C GLU A 101 7.00 -16.57 -3.86
N HIS A 102 6.98 -15.31 -3.42
CA HIS A 102 8.14 -14.43 -3.41
C HIS A 102 8.89 -14.41 -2.05
N GLY A 103 8.64 -15.40 -1.19
CA GLY A 103 9.43 -15.67 0.01
C GLY A 103 9.09 -14.82 1.22
N VAL A 104 7.94 -14.13 1.23
CA VAL A 104 7.43 -13.45 2.43
C VAL A 104 6.78 -14.50 3.35
N GLN A 105 7.56 -14.98 4.30
CA GLN A 105 7.08 -15.91 5.33
C GLN A 105 6.03 -15.25 6.25
N ALA A 106 5.12 -16.06 6.78
CA ALA A 106 4.09 -15.60 7.70
C ALA A 106 4.72 -14.87 8.90
N LYS A 107 4.19 -13.69 9.20
CA LYS A 107 4.59 -12.76 10.26
C LYS A 107 6.04 -12.28 10.17
N ALA A 108 6.73 -12.47 9.04
CA ALA A 108 8.12 -12.05 8.89
C ALA A 108 8.25 -10.58 8.46
N SER A 109 7.43 -10.13 7.51
CA SER A 109 7.48 -8.76 7.01
C SER A 109 6.56 -7.83 7.79
N PRO A 110 7.00 -6.62 8.22
CA PRO A 110 6.06 -5.54 8.50
C PRO A 110 5.27 -5.17 7.24
N LEU A 111 4.15 -4.47 7.41
CA LEU A 111 3.47 -3.85 6.27
C LEU A 111 4.20 -2.55 5.90
N CYS A 112 4.66 -2.45 4.65
CA CYS A 112 5.47 -1.32 4.17
C CYS A 112 4.66 -0.44 3.21
N GLY A 113 4.85 0.88 3.27
CA GLY A 113 4.23 1.85 2.37
C GLY A 113 4.21 3.26 2.95
N SER A 114 3.55 4.22 2.29
CA SER A 114 3.41 5.60 2.75
C SER A 114 2.02 5.82 3.36
N GLY A 115 1.94 6.30 4.61
CA GLY A 115 0.63 6.49 5.28
C GLY A 115 -0.03 5.15 5.62
N ILE A 116 0.76 4.08 5.64
CA ILE A 116 0.35 2.67 5.59
C ILE A 116 -0.53 2.21 6.76
N HIS A 117 -0.64 3.02 7.81
CA HIS A 117 -1.63 2.78 8.86
C HIS A 117 -3.06 2.81 8.33
N PHE A 118 -3.35 3.67 7.35
CA PHE A 118 -4.65 3.75 6.70
C PHE A 118 -5.02 2.41 6.04
N ASP A 119 -4.14 1.88 5.21
CA ASP A 119 -4.31 0.60 4.52
C ASP A 119 -4.44 -0.55 5.52
N ARG A 120 -3.62 -0.51 6.58
CA ARG A 120 -3.66 -1.52 7.66
C ARG A 120 -5.06 -1.63 8.26
N MET A 121 -5.77 -0.52 8.44
CA MET A 121 -7.12 -0.54 8.98
C MET A 121 -8.11 -1.26 8.05
N PHE A 122 -7.97 -1.09 6.73
CA PHE A 122 -8.75 -1.84 5.74
C PHE A 122 -8.42 -3.33 5.77
N LEU A 123 -7.13 -3.70 5.84
CA LEU A 123 -6.77 -5.12 5.94
C LEU A 123 -7.31 -5.76 7.22
N GLU A 124 -7.21 -5.07 8.37
CA GLU A 124 -7.81 -5.56 9.63
C GLU A 124 -9.31 -5.85 9.51
N ALA A 125 -10.04 -5.04 8.75
CA ALA A 125 -11.50 -5.12 8.65
C ALA A 125 -12.00 -6.01 7.49
N GLN A 126 -11.29 -6.01 6.36
CA GLN A 126 -11.77 -6.54 5.07
C GLN A 126 -10.87 -7.62 4.46
N MET A 127 -9.60 -7.70 4.87
CA MET A 127 -8.65 -8.75 4.46
C MET A 127 -7.90 -9.31 5.68
N PRO A 128 -8.61 -9.95 6.63
CA PRO A 128 -8.05 -10.35 7.92
C PRO A 128 -7.00 -11.46 7.82
N ALA A 129 -7.06 -12.35 6.82
CA ALA A 129 -6.06 -13.39 6.60
C ALA A 129 -4.75 -12.79 6.09
N LEU A 130 -4.81 -11.82 5.18
CA LEU A 130 -3.63 -11.09 4.71
C LEU A 130 -3.03 -10.26 5.86
N ASN A 131 -3.85 -9.57 6.64
CA ASN A 131 -3.40 -8.85 7.83
C ASN A 131 -2.70 -9.78 8.84
N ALA A 132 -3.20 -11.01 9.02
CA ALA A 132 -2.61 -12.01 9.91
C ALA A 132 -1.32 -12.65 9.36
N HIS A 133 -1.17 -12.70 8.02
CA HIS A 133 0.06 -13.14 7.35
C HIS A 133 1.19 -12.13 7.53
N LEU A 134 0.88 -10.85 7.70
CA LEU A 134 1.87 -9.78 7.92
C LEU A 134 2.22 -9.63 9.40
N HIS A 135 3.45 -9.17 9.68
CA HIS A 135 3.84 -8.80 11.05
C HIS A 135 3.02 -7.60 11.53
N TYR A 136 2.81 -7.46 12.85
CA TYR A 136 1.97 -6.40 13.44
C TYR A 136 2.54 -4.98 13.28
N ARG A 137 3.84 -4.86 12.96
CA ARG A 137 4.52 -3.57 12.77
C ARG A 137 4.30 -3.04 11.37
N ASN A 138 4.35 -1.73 11.26
CA ASN A 138 4.40 -1.03 10.00
C ASN A 138 5.82 -0.47 9.77
N LEU A 139 6.25 -0.48 8.51
CA LEU A 139 7.38 0.32 8.01
C LEU A 139 6.78 1.48 7.22
N ASP A 140 6.43 2.55 7.93
CA ASP A 140 5.75 3.71 7.34
C ASP A 140 6.77 4.73 6.84
N ILE A 141 6.86 4.88 5.52
CA ILE A 141 7.78 5.81 4.86
C ILE A 141 7.36 7.26 5.13
N SER A 142 6.06 7.52 5.30
CA SER A 142 5.57 8.85 5.65
C SER A 142 6.02 9.28 7.05
N ALA A 143 6.14 8.35 7.99
CA ALA A 143 6.66 8.66 9.32
C ALA A 143 8.14 9.07 9.28
N VAL A 144 8.94 8.44 8.40
CA VAL A 144 10.34 8.84 8.17
C VAL A 144 10.40 10.22 7.51
N LYS A 145 9.51 10.50 6.54
CA LYS A 145 9.39 11.82 5.91
C LYS A 145 9.12 12.91 6.96
N GLU A 146 8.13 12.71 7.83
CA GLU A 146 7.78 13.68 8.88
C GLU A 146 8.93 13.90 9.87
N PHE A 147 9.64 12.83 10.24
CA PHE A 147 10.85 12.96 11.07
C PHE A 147 11.92 13.82 10.38
N LEU A 148 12.23 13.53 9.11
CA LEU A 148 13.23 14.27 8.35
C LEU A 148 12.84 15.74 8.15
N LYS A 149 11.57 16.03 7.87
CA LYS A 149 11.04 17.41 7.80
C LYS A 149 11.16 18.15 9.13
N THR A 150 10.94 17.46 10.24
CA THR A 150 11.07 18.06 11.58
C THR A 150 12.50 18.53 11.86
N ILE A 151 13.51 17.74 11.46
CA ILE A 151 14.93 18.07 11.67
C ILE A 151 15.55 18.89 10.53
N SER A 152 14.93 18.90 9.36
CA SER A 152 15.35 19.63 8.17
C SER A 152 14.12 20.17 7.42
N PRO A 153 13.59 21.35 7.80
CA PRO A 153 12.33 21.87 7.25
C PRO A 153 12.34 22.13 5.73
N ALA A 154 13.52 22.25 5.11
CA ALA A 154 13.66 22.41 3.67
C ALA A 154 13.63 21.08 2.90
N PHE A 155 13.58 19.94 3.61
CA PHE A 155 13.54 18.62 3.01
C PHE A 155 12.15 18.34 2.44
N GLU A 156 12.06 18.24 1.12
CA GLU A 156 10.85 17.82 0.43
C GLU A 156 11.23 16.81 -0.66
N PRO A 157 10.87 15.52 -0.52
CA PRO A 157 11.07 14.55 -1.58
C PRO A 157 10.11 14.84 -2.74
N ALA A 158 10.53 14.56 -3.97
CA ALA A 158 9.64 14.65 -5.12
C ALA A 158 8.53 13.59 -5.00
N LYS A 159 7.28 13.99 -5.25
CA LYS A 159 6.14 13.08 -5.39
C LYS A 159 5.56 13.20 -6.78
N ARG A 160 5.23 12.06 -7.37
CA ARG A 160 4.21 11.96 -8.42
C ARG A 160 2.92 11.51 -7.68
N GLN A 161 1.75 11.79 -8.23
CA GLN A 161 0.47 11.51 -7.55
C GLN A 161 -0.43 10.91 -8.60
N SER A 162 -0.18 9.64 -8.91
CA SER A 162 -0.88 8.92 -9.97
C SER A 162 -2.27 8.45 -9.51
N HIS A 163 -2.41 8.17 -8.21
CA HIS A 163 -3.62 7.59 -7.61
C HIS A 163 -3.99 6.27 -8.27
N ARG A 164 -2.99 5.43 -8.46
CA ARG A 164 -3.10 4.01 -8.83
C ARG A 164 -2.18 3.24 -7.91
N ALA A 165 -2.68 2.14 -7.35
CA ALA A 165 -2.03 1.53 -6.19
C ALA A 165 -0.59 1.06 -6.48
N LEU A 166 -0.32 0.53 -7.67
CA LEU A 166 1.04 0.09 -8.04
C LEU A 166 2.02 1.23 -8.26
N ASP A 167 1.56 2.31 -8.87
CA ASP A 167 2.43 3.45 -9.16
C ASP A 167 2.77 4.18 -7.84
N ASP A 168 1.76 4.40 -6.99
CA ASP A 168 1.93 5.07 -5.70
C ASP A 168 2.82 4.25 -4.72
N ILE A 169 2.78 2.92 -4.78
CA ILE A 169 3.68 2.07 -3.99
C ILE A 169 5.11 2.03 -4.54
N LEU A 170 5.30 2.07 -5.87
CA LEU A 170 6.62 2.15 -6.47
C LEU A 170 7.31 3.46 -6.07
N GLU A 171 6.57 4.56 -6.03
CA GLU A 171 7.05 5.83 -5.51
C GLU A 171 7.45 5.74 -4.03
N SER A 172 6.66 5.05 -3.21
CA SER A 172 6.99 4.82 -1.80
C SER A 172 8.31 4.04 -1.62
N VAL A 173 8.60 3.09 -2.51
CA VAL A 173 9.88 2.36 -2.54
C VAL A 173 11.04 3.26 -2.96
N GLU A 174 10.83 4.13 -3.95
CA GLU A 174 11.82 5.12 -4.38
C GLU A 174 12.15 6.11 -3.25
N GLU A 175 11.14 6.60 -2.53
CA GLU A 175 11.28 7.46 -1.35
C GLU A 175 12.09 6.72 -0.24
N ALA A 176 11.84 5.43 -0.03
CA ALA A 176 12.60 4.61 0.92
C ALA A 176 14.08 4.42 0.53
N ARG A 177 14.37 4.26 -0.77
CA ARG A 177 15.76 4.21 -1.28
C ARG A 177 16.47 5.55 -1.06
N LEU A 178 15.79 6.67 -1.30
CA LEU A 178 16.33 8.00 -1.00
C LEU A 178 16.71 8.13 0.48
N TYR A 179 15.82 7.70 1.39
CA TYR A 179 16.08 7.75 2.84
C TYR A 179 17.21 6.83 3.26
N ARG A 180 17.27 5.62 2.68
CA ARG A 180 18.41 4.71 2.86
C ARG A 180 19.72 5.39 2.48
N ASP A 181 19.79 6.00 1.30
CA ASP A 181 21.03 6.59 0.78
C ASP A 181 21.46 7.83 1.58
N LEU A 182 20.49 8.59 2.10
CA LEU A 182 20.76 9.70 3.01
C LEU A 182 21.32 9.24 4.37
N LEU A 183 20.77 8.16 4.94
CA LEU A 183 21.05 7.73 6.31
C LEU A 183 22.18 6.70 6.41
N ALA A 184 22.40 5.88 5.38
CA ALA A 184 23.39 4.81 5.40
C ALA A 184 24.82 5.28 5.73
N PRO A 185 25.32 6.42 5.21
CA PRO A 185 26.67 6.90 5.56
C PRO A 185 26.82 7.25 7.04
N ILE A 186 25.74 7.68 7.70
CA ILE A 186 25.73 8.07 9.11
C ILE A 186 25.65 6.85 10.01
N LEU A 187 24.85 5.84 9.63
CA LEU A 187 24.64 4.62 10.40
C LEU A 187 25.77 3.59 10.26
N ALA A 188 26.63 3.74 9.26
CA ALA A 188 27.80 2.88 9.04
C ALA A 188 29.05 3.33 9.82
N ALA A 189 29.00 4.50 10.46
CA ALA A 189 30.04 5.04 11.33
C ALA A 189 29.88 4.57 12.78
#